data_AF-A0A0J5FYE4-F1
#
_entry.id   AF-A0A0J5FYE4-F1
#
_cell.length_a   1.000
_cell.length_b   1.000
_cell.length_c   1.000
_cell.angle_alpha   90.00
_cell.angle_beta   90.00
_cell.angle_gamma   90.00
#
_symmetry.space_group_name_H-M   'P 1'
#
loop_
_entity.id
_entity.type
_entity.pdbx_description
1 polymer ?
#
loop_
_entity_poly.entity_id
_entity_poly.type
_entity_poly.pdbx_seq_one_letter_code
_entity_poly.pdbx_strand_id
1 'polypeptide(L)'
;NQLLNIDVLANDTDVDDGHVLSLVDASAPAGMGTASVVGGQLQFDPGTDFDHLAKDAVVHVTLSYTMTDQFGAESSSTVDVTVTGTNDGPLA
;
A
#
# COMPACT_ATOMS: atom_id res chain seq x y z
N ASN A 1 11.43 7.35 -7.30
CA ASN A 1 10.42 6.51 -6.58
C ASN A 1 10.08 5.25 -7.37
N GLN A 2 9.95 4.09 -6.71
CA GLN A 2 9.66 2.79 -7.35
C GLN A 2 8.32 2.22 -6.83
N LEU A 3 7.58 1.52 -7.69
CA LEU A 3 6.38 0.77 -7.31
C LEU A 3 6.71 -0.31 -6.26
N LEU A 4 5.85 -0.42 -5.25
CA LEU A 4 5.95 -1.43 -4.22
C LEU A 4 4.73 -2.37 -4.27
N ASN A 5 4.98 -3.66 -4.43
CA ASN A 5 3.95 -4.70 -4.34
C ASN A 5 3.97 -5.30 -2.94
N ILE A 6 2.83 -5.25 -2.25
CA ILE A 6 2.67 -5.68 -0.86
C ILE A 6 1.64 -6.80 -0.82
N ASP A 7 2.06 -7.95 -0.32
CA ASP A 7 1.17 -9.07 -0.02
C ASP A 7 0.62 -8.90 1.40
N VAL A 8 -0.48 -8.14 1.51
CA VAL A 8 -1.16 -7.89 2.78
C VAL A 8 -1.92 -9.13 3.27
N LEU A 9 -2.41 -9.96 2.35
CA LEU A 9 -3.17 -11.17 2.65
C LEU A 9 -2.29 -12.26 3.29
N ALA A 10 -0.98 -12.28 3.01
CA ALA A 10 -0.06 -13.17 3.71
C ALA A 10 0.03 -12.91 5.23
N ASN A 11 -0.34 -11.72 5.70
CA ASN A 11 -0.35 -11.35 7.11
C ASN A 11 -1.76 -11.35 7.73
N ASP A 12 -2.82 -11.45 6.92
CA ASP A 12 -4.20 -11.61 7.38
C ASP A 12 -4.55 -13.09 7.49
N THR A 13 -4.65 -13.59 8.72
CA THR A 13 -5.25 -14.89 9.00
C THR A 13 -6.74 -14.72 9.24
N ASP A 14 -7.56 -15.34 8.38
CA ASP A 14 -8.98 -15.53 8.68
C ASP A 14 -9.11 -16.36 9.98
N VAL A 15 -9.99 -15.92 10.89
CA VAL A 15 -10.31 -16.62 12.15
C VAL A 15 -11.16 -17.87 11.88
N ASP A 16 -11.84 -17.92 10.75
CA ASP A 16 -12.60 -19.04 10.23
C ASP A 16 -11.73 -19.83 9.23
N ASP A 17 -11.09 -20.89 9.73
CA ASP A 17 -10.24 -21.86 8.99
C ASP A 17 -10.79 -22.19 7.58
N GLY A 18 -10.28 -21.51 6.54
CA GLY A 18 -10.44 -21.91 5.13
C GLY A 18 -11.19 -20.97 4.18
N HIS A 19 -11.54 -19.74 4.58
CA HIS A 19 -12.01 -18.75 3.61
C HIS A 19 -10.88 -18.20 2.74
N VAL A 20 -11.20 -17.92 1.48
CA VAL A 20 -10.27 -17.31 0.52
C VAL A 20 -10.56 -15.81 0.49
N LEU A 21 -9.64 -15.03 1.06
CA LEU A 21 -9.70 -13.57 1.00
C LEU A 21 -9.18 -13.07 -0.36
N SER A 22 -9.84 -12.05 -0.89
CA SER A 22 -9.40 -11.33 -2.09
C SER A 22 -9.37 -9.83 -1.83
N LEU A 23 -8.30 -9.14 -2.24
CA LEU A 23 -8.29 -7.68 -2.21
C LEU A 23 -9.27 -7.11 -3.24
N VAL A 24 -10.09 -6.18 -2.81
CA VAL A 24 -11.08 -5.50 -3.66
C VAL A 24 -10.81 -4.02 -3.81
N ASP A 25 -10.21 -3.38 -2.80
CA ASP A 25 -9.86 -1.97 -2.86
C ASP A 25 -8.57 -1.65 -2.07
N ALA A 26 -7.89 -0.60 -2.48
CA ALA A 26 -6.73 -0.04 -1.79
C ALA A 26 -6.64 1.47 -2.02
N SER A 27 -6.25 2.21 -0.99
CA SER A 27 -6.10 3.67 -1.06
C SER A 27 -4.94 4.18 -0.22
N ALA A 28 -4.38 5.31 -0.64
CA ALA A 28 -3.36 6.06 0.07
C ALA A 28 -3.94 7.40 0.56
N PRO A 29 -3.36 8.00 1.63
CA PRO A 29 -3.71 9.36 2.04
C PRO A 29 -3.47 10.37 0.92
N ALA A 30 -4.28 11.43 0.87
CA ALA A 30 -4.15 12.46 -0.15
C ALA A 30 -2.76 13.11 -0.11
N GLY A 31 -2.07 13.16 -1.26
CA GLY A 31 -0.73 13.73 -1.39
C GLY A 31 0.39 12.84 -0.83
N MET A 32 0.12 11.56 -0.61
CA MET A 32 1.11 10.56 -0.17
C MET A 32 1.22 9.41 -1.18
N GLY A 33 1.18 9.71 -2.47
CA GLY A 33 1.14 8.74 -3.55
C GLY A 33 -0.25 8.18 -3.80
N THR A 34 -0.30 7.04 -4.49
CA THR A 34 -1.53 6.30 -4.79
C THR A 34 -1.37 4.84 -4.42
N ALA A 35 -2.47 4.18 -4.04
CA ALA A 35 -2.51 2.75 -3.86
C ALA A 35 -3.64 2.16 -4.72
N SER A 36 -3.45 0.93 -5.19
CA SER A 36 -4.42 0.21 -6.00
C SER A 36 -4.26 -1.30 -5.86
N VAL A 37 -5.24 -2.07 -6.30
CA VAL A 37 -5.17 -3.53 -6.33
C VAL A 37 -4.77 -3.99 -7.74
N VAL A 38 -3.61 -4.65 -7.87
CA VAL A 38 -3.11 -5.16 -9.15
C VAL A 38 -2.70 -6.62 -8.97
N GLY A 39 -3.34 -7.52 -9.72
CA GLY A 39 -3.02 -8.95 -9.66
C GLY A 39 -3.31 -9.59 -8.29
N GLY A 40 -4.28 -9.06 -7.53
CA GLY A 40 -4.62 -9.52 -6.19
C GLY A 40 -3.68 -9.01 -5.08
N GLN A 41 -2.74 -8.12 -5.41
CA GLN A 41 -1.81 -7.53 -4.46
C GLN A 41 -2.07 -6.03 -4.30
N LEU A 42 -1.73 -5.50 -3.14
CA LEU A 42 -1.70 -4.05 -2.92
C LEU A 42 -0.47 -3.49 -3.63
N GLN A 43 -0.68 -2.59 -4.58
CA GLN A 43 0.37 -1.85 -5.26
C GLN A 43 0.36 -0.40 -4.77
N PHE A 44 1.49 0.04 -4.24
CA PHE A 44 1.73 1.43 -3.85
C PHE A 44 2.64 2.12 -4.87
N ASP A 45 2.20 3.25 -5.39
CA ASP A 45 2.97 4.16 -6.23
C ASP A 45 3.20 5.48 -5.47
N PRO A 46 4.44 5.76 -5.01
CA PRO A 46 4.75 7.01 -4.34
C PRO A 46 4.68 8.23 -5.26
N GLY A 47 4.61 8.05 -6.59
CA GLY A 47 4.57 9.15 -7.56
C GLY A 47 5.77 10.09 -7.41
N THR A 48 5.51 11.40 -7.46
CA THR A 48 6.49 12.47 -7.19
C THR A 48 6.31 13.09 -5.80
N ASP A 49 5.38 12.58 -5.00
CA ASP A 49 4.98 13.22 -3.73
C ASP A 49 6.11 13.23 -2.70
N PHE A 50 7.10 12.34 -2.85
CA PHE A 50 8.23 12.20 -1.93
C PHE A 50 9.56 12.73 -2.51
N ASP A 51 9.55 13.34 -3.70
CA ASP A 51 10.77 13.85 -4.36
C ASP A 51 11.45 14.98 -3.55
N HIS A 52 10.69 15.63 -2.67
CA HIS A 52 11.18 16.66 -1.76
C HIS A 52 11.99 16.08 -0.58
N LEU A 53 11.99 14.76 -0.37
CA LEU A 53 12.70 14.14 0.74
C LEU A 53 14.21 14.15 0.51
N ALA A 54 14.93 14.66 1.50
CA ALA A 54 16.38 14.54 1.56
C ALA A 54 16.82 13.07 1.62
N LYS A 55 18.09 12.84 1.33
CA LYS A 55 18.67 11.49 1.33
C LYS A 55 18.52 10.90 2.72
N ASP A 56 18.08 9.66 2.79
CA ASP A 56 17.89 8.92 4.05
C ASP A 56 16.79 9.51 4.96
N ALA A 57 16.05 10.53 4.51
CA ALA A 57 14.84 10.96 5.20
C ALA A 57 13.77 9.89 5.09
N VAL A 58 13.05 9.65 6.18
CA VAL A 58 12.06 8.57 6.28
C VAL A 58 10.68 9.16 6.51
N VAL A 59 9.71 8.71 5.72
CA VAL A 59 8.28 8.99 5.92
C VAL A 59 7.53 7.66 5.97
N HIS A 60 6.58 7.57 6.90
CA HIS A 60 5.66 6.44 6.99
C HIS A 60 4.35 6.81 6.32
N VAL A 61 3.86 5.93 5.47
CA VAL A 61 2.59 6.08 4.75
C VAL A 61 1.68 4.92 5.14
N THR A 62 0.60 5.22 5.83
CA THR A 62 -0.41 4.24 6.20
C THR A 62 -1.41 4.09 5.05
N LEU A 63 -1.38 2.93 4.38
CA LEU A 63 -2.30 2.59 3.30
C LEU A 63 -3.50 1.82 3.86
N SER A 64 -4.68 2.08 3.32
CA SER A 64 -5.90 1.35 3.66
C SER A 64 -6.22 0.35 2.55
N TYR A 65 -6.72 -0.82 2.91
CA TYR A 65 -7.21 -1.81 1.95
C TYR A 65 -8.45 -2.51 2.46
N THR A 66 -9.27 -2.96 1.49
CA THR A 66 -10.49 -3.72 1.72
C THR A 66 -10.37 -5.07 1.05
N MET A 67 -10.77 -6.09 1.78
CA MET A 67 -10.79 -7.48 1.34
C MET A 67 -12.20 -8.02 1.41
N THR A 68 -12.48 -9.03 0.61
CA THR A 68 -13.74 -9.78 0.68
C THR A 68 -13.50 -11.28 0.77
N ASP A 69 -14.40 -11.99 1.44
CA ASP A 69 -14.47 -13.45 1.40
C ASP A 69 -15.25 -13.96 0.16
N GLN A 70 -15.33 -15.28 -0.02
CA GLN A 70 -16.09 -15.88 -1.12
C GLN A 70 -17.62 -15.67 -1.04
N PHE A 71 -18.12 -15.15 0.08
CA PHE A 71 -19.54 -14.89 0.32
C PHE A 71 -19.88 -13.41 0.18
N GLY A 72 -18.89 -12.55 -0.11
CA GLY A 72 -19.06 -11.11 -0.30
C GLY A 72 -19.04 -10.30 0.99
N ALA A 73 -18.67 -10.89 2.13
CA ALA A 73 -18.44 -10.13 3.35
C ALA A 73 -17.14 -9.33 3.18
N GLU A 74 -17.18 -8.04 3.51
CA GLU A 74 -16.03 -7.14 3.39
C GLU A 74 -15.40 -6.89 4.76
N SER A 75 -14.07 -6.77 4.77
CA SER A 75 -13.28 -6.30 5.90
C SER A 75 -12.28 -5.26 5.42
N SER A 76 -11.87 -4.35 6.30
CA SER A 76 -10.88 -3.32 5.97
C SER A 76 -9.78 -3.28 7.02
N SER A 77 -8.56 -3.03 6.58
CA SER A 77 -7.36 -2.98 7.41
C SER A 77 -6.35 -2.00 6.81
N THR A 78 -5.22 -1.83 7.50
CA THR A 78 -4.18 -0.88 7.11
C THR A 78 -2.80 -1.51 7.11
N VAL A 79 -1.91 -1.01 6.26
CA VAL A 79 -0.48 -1.38 6.22
C VAL A 79 0.39 -0.13 6.21
N ASP A 80 1.41 -0.11 7.06
CA ASP A 80 2.40 0.98 7.08
C ASP A 80 3.55 0.69 6.13
N VAL A 81 3.76 1.61 5.18
CA VAL A 81 4.86 1.58 4.22
C VAL A 81 5.89 2.61 4.61
N THR A 82 7.17 2.22 4.57
CA THR A 82 8.29 3.12 4.80
C THR A 82 8.82 3.62 3.46
N VAL A 83 8.78 4.93 3.25
CA VAL A 83 9.39 5.60 2.09
C VAL A 83 10.69 6.25 2.53
N THR A 84 11.79 5.89 1.88
CA THR A 84 13.11 6.50 2.12
C THR A 84 13.45 7.42 0.97
N GLY A 85 13.72 8.69 1.30
CA GLY A 85 14.15 9.71 0.35
C GLY A 85 15.49 9.38 -0.29
N THR A 86 15.59 9.58 -1.60
CA THR A 86 16.79 9.29 -2.38
C THR A 86 17.68 10.51 -2.64
N ASN A 87 17.19 11.72 -2.31
CA ASN A 87 17.79 13.01 -2.70
C ASN A 87 17.99 13.12 -4.20
N ASP A 88 16.87 13.19 -4.91
CA ASP A 88 16.82 13.48 -6.32
C ASP A 88 17.00 14.99 -6.47
N GLY A 89 18.26 15.47 -6.34
CA GLY A 89 18.61 16.89 -6.39
C GLY A 89 17.94 17.65 -7.54
N PRO A 90 17.88 19.00 -7.50
CA PRO A 90 17.06 19.76 -8.44
C PRO A 90 17.37 19.37 -9.89
N LEU A 91 16.36 18.80 -10.57
CA LEU A 91 16.35 18.67 -12.02
C LEU A 91 16.24 20.10 -12.58
N ALA A 92 17.39 20.65 -12.98
CA ALA A 92 17.53 21.98 -13.59
C ALA A 92 17.10 21.98 -15.06
#